data_AF-A0A2G4FI28-F1
#
_entry.id   AF-A0A2G4FI28-F1
#
_cell.length_a   1.000
_cell.length_b   1.000
_cell.length_c   1.000
_cell.angle_alpha   90.00
_cell.angle_beta   90.00
_cell.angle_gamma   90.00
#
_symmetry.space_group_name_H-M   'P 1'
#
loop_
_entity.id
_entity.type
_entity.pdbx_description
1 polymer ?
#
loop_
_entity_poly.entity_id
_entity_poly.type
_entity_poly.pdbx_seq_one_letter_code
_entity_poly.pdbx_strand_id
1 'polypeptide(L)' 'MADMRRTTVYFPDELKARLAAEAARRQVTEAEIIRQAVDKETRRPRPRGGIFSGDTGGLTGANLYEHMEGFGEN' A
#
# COMPACT_ATOMS: atom_id res chain seq x y z
N MET A 1 16.23 10.72 8.32
CA MET A 1 16.46 9.33 8.77
C MET A 1 15.16 8.85 9.37
N ALA A 2 14.56 7.77 8.86
CA ALA A 2 13.31 7.27 9.44
C ALA A 2 13.63 6.69 10.83
N ASP A 3 13.14 7.34 11.88
CA ASP A 3 13.31 6.86 13.25
C ASP A 3 12.42 5.63 13.49
N MET A 4 12.93 4.66 14.24
CA MET A 4 12.27 3.37 14.46
C MET A 4 11.56 3.35 15.81
N ARG A 5 10.23 3.17 15.80
CA ARG A 5 9.42 3.15 17.02
C ARG A 5 9.19 1.72 17.52
N ARG A 6 9.51 1.48 18.80
CA ARG A 6 9.17 0.21 19.48
C ARG A 6 7.66 0.11 19.64
N THR A 7 7.09 -0.98 19.16
CA THR A 7 5.65 -1.27 19.21
C THR A 7 5.43 -2.64 19.84
N THR A 8 4.44 -2.76 20.72
CA THR A 8 4.02 -4.04 21.32
C THR A 8 2.73 -4.49 20.65
N VAL A 9 2.69 -5.73 20.19
CA VAL A 9 1.53 -6.36 19.54
C VAL A 9 1.31 -7.75 20.12
N TYR A 10 0.06 -8.20 20.14
CA TYR A 10 -0.28 -9.56 20.59
C TYR A 10 -0.23 -10.53 19.42
N PHE A 11 0.37 -11.69 19.63
CA PHE A 11 0.38 -12.80 18.70
C PHE A 11 -0.25 -14.02 19.37
N PRO A 12 -1.06 -14.82 18.65
CA PRO A 12 -1.36 -16.18 19.09
C PRO A 12 -0.05 -16.95 19.33
N ASP A 13 0.00 -17.80 20.35
CA ASP A 13 1.21 -18.53 20.75
C ASP A 13 1.80 -19.35 19.60
N GLU A 14 0.93 -20.01 18.82
CA GLU A 14 1.35 -20.77 17.64
C GLU A 14 2.02 -19.90 16.57
N LEU A 15 1.51 -18.68 16.37
CA LEU A 15 2.10 -17.73 15.41
C LEU A 15 3.45 -17.21 15.91
N LYS A 16 3.58 -16.96 17.22
CA LYS A 16 4.85 -16.57 17.83
C LYS A 16 5.91 -17.67 17.72
N ALA A 17 5.52 -18.93 17.93
CA ALA A 17 6.42 -20.08 17.80
C ALA A 17 6.93 -20.26 16.35
N ARG A 18 6.03 -20.16 15.36
CA ARG A 18 6.41 -20.21 13.94
C ARG A 18 7.32 -19.05 13.54
N LEU A 19 7.05 -17.84 14.05
CA LEU A 19 7.90 -16.67 13.80
C LEU A 19 9.32 -16.86 14.34
N ALA A 20 9.45 -17.38 15.56
CA ALA A 20 10.75 -17.65 16.17
C ALA A 20 11.55 -18.71 15.39
N ALA A 21 10.89 -19.81 14.98
CA ALA A 21 11.51 -20.84 14.16
C ALA A 21 12.00 -20.29 12.81
N GLU A 22 11.20 -19.45 12.17
CA GLU A 22 11.55 -18.85 10.88
C GLU A 22 12.68 -17.81 11.00
N ALA A 23 12.70 -17.02 12.09
CA ALA A 23 13.77 -16.09 12.41
C ALA A 23 15.11 -16.82 12.61
N ALA A 24 15.10 -17.93 13.37
CA ALA A 24 16.27 -18.78 13.56
C ALA A 24 16.74 -19.40 12.23
N ARG A 25 15.82 -19.93 11.42
CA ARG A 25 16.12 -20.53 10.12
C ARG A 25 16.77 -19.54 9.14
N ARG A 26 16.33 -18.28 9.15
CA ARG A 26 16.85 -17.19 8.30
C ARG A 26 18.03 -16.44 8.90
N GLN A 27 18.41 -16.72 10.15
CA GLN A 27 19.43 -15.98 10.91
C GLN A 27 19.16 -14.46 10.96
N VAL A 28 17.89 -14.08 11.13
CA VAL A 28 17.46 -12.67 11.29
C VAL A 28 16.63 -12.50 12.56
N THR A 29 16.39 -11.25 12.96
CA THR A 29 15.50 -10.96 14.08
C THR A 29 14.04 -11.17 13.71
N GLU A 30 13.19 -11.54 14.67
CA GLU A 30 11.74 -11.61 14.45
C GLU A 30 11.17 -10.26 13.98
N ALA A 31 11.69 -9.16 14.52
CA ALA A 31 11.32 -7.81 14.12
C ALA A 31 11.61 -7.53 12.64
N GLU A 32 12.66 -8.13 12.07
CA GLU A 32 12.97 -8.01 10.64
C GLU A 32 11.90 -8.70 9.79
N ILE A 33 11.51 -9.91 10.17
CA ILE A 33 10.44 -10.64 9.48
C ILE A 33 9.11 -9.88 9.57
N ILE A 34 8.77 -9.36 10.76
CA ILE A 34 7.56 -8.54 10.95
C ILE A 34 7.60 -7.30 10.07
N ARG A 35 8.71 -6.55 10.04
CA ARG A 35 8.87 -5.37 9.19
C ARG A 35 8.67 -5.70 7.73
N GLN A 36 9.29 -6.78 7.23
CA GLN A 36 9.15 -7.20 5.82
C GLN A 36 7.72 -7.60 5.48
N ALA A 37 7.03 -8.33 6.36
CA ALA A 37 5.64 -8.72 6.14
C ALA A 37 4.71 -7.51 6.13
N VAL A 38 4.88 -6.59 7.09
CA VAL A 38 4.09 -5.36 7.17
C VAL A 38 4.37 -4.45 5.98
N ASP A 39 5.62 -4.24 5.58
CA ASP A 39 5.98 -3.46 4.40
C ASP A 39 5.37 -4.07 3.14
N LYS A 40 5.45 -5.40 2.96
CA LYS A 40 4.83 -6.08 1.82
C LYS A 40 3.32 -5.85 1.72
N GLU A 41 2.60 -5.91 2.85
CA GLU A 41 1.15 -5.76 2.88
C GLU A 41 0.71 -4.29 2.79
N THR A 42 1.47 -3.38 3.40
CA THR A 42 1.12 -1.95 3.46
C THR A 42 1.63 -1.14 2.28
N ARG A 43 2.59 -1.67 1.50
CA ARG A 43 3.12 -1.01 0.32
C ARG A 43 2.05 -0.95 -0.77
N ARG A 44 1.28 0.13 -0.75
CA ARG A 44 0.36 0.49 -1.82
C ARG A 44 1.17 0.98 -3.02
N PRO A 45 1.00 0.42 -4.23
CA PRO A 45 1.65 0.97 -5.41
C PRO A 45 1.20 2.41 -5.58
N ARG A 46 2.16 3.31 -5.80
CA ARG A 46 1.84 4.71 -6.08
C ARG A 46 1.01 4.74 -7.37
N PRO A 47 -0.15 5.43 -7.40
CA PRO A 47 -0.94 5.52 -8.62
C PRO A 47 -0.07 6.08 -9.74
N ARG A 48 -0.01 5.35 -10.86
CA ARG A 48 0.69 5.78 -12.06
C ARG A 48 -0.32 6.50 -12.93
N GLY A 49 -0.08 7.78 -13.20
CA GLY A 49 -0.83 8.52 -14.21
C GLY A 49 -0.44 8.07 -15.63
N GLY A 50 -1.16 8.56 -16.64
CA GLY A 50 -0.84 8.30 -18.05
C GLY A 50 -1.15 6.87 -18.51
N ILE A 51 -2.18 6.24 -17.93
CA ILE A 51 -2.67 4.91 -18.35
C ILE A 51 -3.24 4.96 -19.78
N PHE A 52 -3.67 6.14 -20.22
CA PHE A 52 -4.05 6.44 -21.59
C PHE A 52 -3.31 7.69 -22.03
N SER A 53 -2.80 7.67 -23.26
CA SER A 53 -2.32 8.82 -23.99
C SER A 53 -3.23 9.01 -25.19
N GLY A 54 -3.95 10.13 -25.20
CA GLY A 54 -4.88 10.49 -26.26
C GLY A 54 -5.20 11.97 -26.19
N ASP A 55 -5.57 12.57 -27.32
CA ASP A 55 -6.18 13.87 -27.34
C ASP A 55 -7.52 13.76 -26.59
N THR A 56 -7.61 14.42 -25.43
CA THR A 56 -8.83 14.43 -24.63
C THR A 56 -9.91 15.33 -25.24
N GLY A 57 -9.71 15.84 -26.46
CA GLY A 57 -10.65 16.73 -27.14
C GLY A 57 -10.80 18.06 -26.41
N GLY A 58 -9.79 18.45 -25.63
CA GLY A 58 -9.84 19.60 -24.72
C GLY A 58 -10.36 19.28 -23.32
N LEU A 59 -10.80 18.05 -23.01
CA LEU A 59 -11.19 17.67 -21.65
C LEU A 59 -9.99 17.69 -20.71
N THR A 60 -10.10 18.46 -19.64
CA THR A 60 -9.14 18.63 -18.56
C THR A 60 -9.87 18.60 -17.22
N GLY A 61 -9.13 18.51 -16.12
CA GLY A 61 -9.73 18.66 -14.79
C GLY A 61 -10.39 20.03 -14.56
N ALA A 62 -10.03 21.06 -15.33
CA ALA A 62 -10.54 22.41 -15.16
C ALA A 62 -11.92 22.64 -15.81
N ASN A 63 -12.23 21.93 -16.90
CA ASN A 63 -13.50 22.04 -17.64
C ASN A 63 -14.37 20.78 -17.53
N LEU A 64 -14.10 19.94 -16.53
CA LEU A 64 -14.84 18.72 -16.25
C LEU A 64 -16.35 18.97 -16.20
N TYR A 65 -16.78 19.97 -15.42
CA TYR A 65 -18.21 20.24 -15.20
C TYR A 65 -18.93 20.72 -16.46
N GLU A 66 -18.25 21.44 -17.35
CA GLU A 66 -18.80 21.86 -18.65
C GLU A 66 -19.09 20.64 -19.54
N HIS A 67 -18.26 19.60 -19.43
CA HIS A 67 -18.42 18.36 -20.19
C HIS A 67 -19.36 17.34 -19.51
N MET A 68 -19.90 17.67 -18.34
CA MET A 68 -20.86 16.83 -17.60
C MET A 68 -22.32 17.27 -17.81
N GLU A 69 -22.57 18.27 -18.66
CA GLU A 69 -23.93 18.70 -19.00
C GLU A 69 -24.75 17.54 -19.60
N GLY A 70 -25.97 17.34 -19.12
CA GLY A 70 -26.85 16.21 -19.50
C GLY A 70 -26.51 14.86 -18.83
N PHE A 71 -25.43 14.76 -18.03
CA PHE A 71 -25.13 13.55 -17.28
C PHE A 71 -26.06 13.43 -16.06
N GLY A 72 -27.00 12.48 -16.11
CA GLY A 72 -27.94 12.21 -15.01
C GLY A 72 -29.28 12.94 -15.12
N GLU A 73 -29.55 13.60 -16.23
CA GLU A 73 -30.87 14.14 -16.55
C GLU A 73 -31.67 13.07 -17.31
N ASN A 74 -32.92 12.82 -16.89
CA ASN A 74 -33.83 11.82 -17.48
C ASN A 74 -34.75 12.47 -18.52
#